data_AF-A0A926YQ32-F1
#
_entry.id   AF-A0A926YQ32-F1
#
_cell.length_a   1.000
_cell.length_b   1.000
_cell.length_c   1.000
_cell.angle_alpha   90.00
_cell.angle_beta   90.00
_cell.angle_gamma   90.00
#
_symmetry.space_group_name_H-M   'P 1'
#
loop_
_entity.id
_entity.type
_entity.pdbx_description
1 polymer ?
#
loop_
_entity_poly.entity_id
_entity_poly.type
_entity_poly.pdbx_seq_one_letter_code
_entity_poly.pdbx_strand_id
1 'polypeptide(L)'
;MLASRASQPSVYSGSLCKFDVSAARGLATLAAHEIADLEVRQQVLLLVGKSSKRFDHSDDGVLKALFLSLQTAWATDPVLCWNALSLCLSLSIIPGQIYYGTRVGEFGTSYEELETWEDNVIQNYFDYLAKNEIPDLPSIPTARNIVFVHEQAKYGLYALPLAELCQDSDTKNKFLQLCDDLIARTVADNLPIEDRRFSQPDRPYMWNLFIFNWAAYLAKSLSLEEIRHHILTPLRDNWAKVPDLTAELLNGYISHQIAYVEGPSEQALKIWKEVCTWVLDSPEISRKASYDYLDRDTGEVLQLIIFTQHGSSRIKDDWLYAHLFVDIFDKWIGVVGHNPYAYRHLLTMLNGIGWQFSSEPTLKWLSQCASNATHDLWNKERGNGRRTAELLNRIWNSFETQMRKNTESLHRYSDLVYRLVGAGVPLASVLQKKLEGRG
;
A
#
# COMPACT_ATOMS: atom_id res chain seq x y z
N MET A 1 54.40 22.49 -10.49
CA MET A 1 54.85 21.28 -9.78
C MET A 1 53.64 20.68 -9.08
N LEU A 2 53.30 19.46 -9.49
CA LEU A 2 52.20 18.65 -8.98
C LEU A 2 52.53 18.13 -7.58
N ALA A 3 51.60 18.28 -6.64
CA ALA A 3 51.54 17.43 -5.44
C ALA A 3 50.12 16.85 -5.37
N SER A 4 50.01 15.60 -5.81
CA SER A 4 48.83 14.76 -5.67
C SER A 4 48.57 14.47 -4.19
N ARG A 5 47.42 14.90 -3.65
CA ARG A 5 46.84 14.27 -2.47
C ARG A 5 45.84 13.23 -2.95
N ALA A 6 46.27 11.97 -2.84
CA ALA A 6 45.46 10.80 -3.04
C ALA A 6 44.23 10.85 -2.13
N SER A 7 43.06 10.70 -2.75
CA SER A 7 41.83 10.28 -2.10
C SER A 7 42.05 8.86 -1.56
N GLN A 8 42.11 8.70 -0.24
CA GLN A 8 41.95 7.38 0.36
C GLN A 8 40.48 6.94 0.19
N PRO A 9 40.22 5.75 -0.39
CA PRO A 9 38.87 5.20 -0.39
C PRO A 9 38.52 4.68 1.01
N SER A 10 37.33 5.04 1.48
CA SER A 10 36.71 4.54 2.71
C SER A 10 36.53 3.02 2.67
N VAL A 11 37.40 2.28 3.36
CA VAL A 11 37.27 0.83 3.60
C VAL A 11 36.68 0.54 4.98
N TYR A 12 36.52 1.56 5.84
CA TYR A 12 36.11 1.39 7.25
C TYR A 12 34.60 1.50 7.52
N SER A 13 33.80 2.12 6.64
CA SER A 13 32.35 2.27 6.88
C SER A 13 31.57 0.96 6.73
N GLY A 14 32.02 0.03 5.87
CA GLY A 14 31.33 -1.23 5.62
C GLY A 14 31.47 -2.31 6.71
N SER A 15 32.41 -2.12 7.66
CA SER A 15 32.67 -3.09 8.73
C SER A 15 31.92 -2.78 10.02
N LEU A 16 31.68 -1.50 10.34
CA LEU A 16 31.04 -1.05 11.58
C LEU A 16 29.55 -1.43 11.62
N CYS A 17 28.81 -1.13 10.55
CA CYS A 17 27.38 -1.46 10.44
C CYS A 17 27.07 -2.97 10.65
N LYS A 18 28.01 -3.88 10.29
CA LYS A 18 27.82 -5.33 10.51
C LYS A 18 27.92 -5.72 11.98
N PHE A 19 28.78 -5.05 12.75
CA PHE A 19 28.89 -5.29 14.19
C PHE A 19 27.67 -4.76 14.93
N ASP A 20 27.16 -3.59 14.57
CA ASP A 20 25.97 -3.00 15.21
C ASP A 20 24.69 -3.77 14.90
N VAL A 21 24.53 -4.28 13.68
CA VAL A 21 23.44 -5.21 13.33
C VAL A 21 23.51 -6.51 14.16
N SER A 22 24.73 -7.03 14.38
CA SER A 22 24.92 -8.24 15.18
C SER A 22 24.67 -7.98 16.67
N ALA A 23 25.09 -6.83 17.17
CA ALA A 23 24.83 -6.37 18.54
C ALA A 23 23.33 -6.18 18.78
N ALA A 24 22.62 -5.51 17.86
CA ALA A 24 21.17 -5.35 17.91
C ALA A 24 20.43 -6.69 18.05
N ARG A 25 20.81 -7.68 17.23
CA ARG A 25 20.24 -9.04 17.32
C ARG A 25 20.58 -9.72 18.64
N GLY A 26 21.86 -9.67 19.04
CA GLY A 26 22.33 -10.32 20.27
C GLY A 26 21.65 -9.77 21.51
N LEU A 27 21.62 -8.44 21.68
CA LEU A 27 21.01 -7.77 22.83
C LEU A 27 19.50 -8.02 22.92
N ALA A 28 18.78 -7.93 21.79
CA ALA A 28 17.36 -8.27 21.75
C ALA A 28 17.10 -9.74 22.07
N THR A 29 18.00 -10.65 21.65
CA THR A 29 17.91 -12.07 22.00
C THR A 29 18.08 -12.29 23.50
N LEU A 30 18.98 -11.56 24.17
CA LEU A 30 19.12 -11.62 25.63
C LEU A 30 17.84 -11.20 26.34
N ALA A 31 17.17 -10.14 25.84
CA ALA A 31 15.87 -9.71 26.37
C ALA A 31 14.79 -10.77 26.19
N ALA A 32 14.73 -11.41 25.02
CA ALA A 32 13.76 -12.47 24.73
C ALA A 32 13.93 -13.72 25.63
N HIS A 33 15.11 -13.92 26.22
CA HIS A 33 15.41 -15.06 27.11
C HIS A 33 15.42 -14.69 28.61
N GLU A 34 14.93 -13.50 29.01
CA GLU A 34 14.94 -13.02 30.41
C GLU A 34 16.34 -12.82 31.01
N ILE A 35 17.38 -12.68 30.17
CA ILE A 35 18.77 -12.53 30.62
C ILE A 35 19.20 -11.05 30.63
N ALA A 36 18.42 -10.17 30.01
CA ALA A 36 18.75 -8.74 29.93
C ALA A 36 18.56 -8.01 31.26
N ASP A 37 19.67 -7.62 31.87
CA ASP A 37 19.70 -6.67 32.99
C ASP A 37 19.49 -5.22 32.50
N LEU A 38 19.49 -4.27 33.45
CA LEU A 38 19.26 -2.86 33.15
C LEU A 38 20.30 -2.30 32.14
N GLU A 39 21.55 -2.74 32.22
CA GLU A 39 22.61 -2.28 31.32
C GLU A 39 22.33 -2.75 29.89
N VAL A 40 22.00 -4.04 29.70
CA VAL A 40 21.62 -4.59 28.38
C VAL A 40 20.40 -3.87 27.81
N ARG A 41 19.38 -3.63 28.63
CA ARG A 41 18.17 -2.90 28.23
C ARG A 41 18.48 -1.46 27.81
N GLN A 42 19.37 -0.77 28.53
CA GLN A 42 19.82 0.58 28.17
C GLN A 42 20.63 0.57 26.86
N GLN A 43 21.47 -0.44 26.61
CA GLN A 43 22.18 -0.57 25.33
C GLN A 43 21.22 -0.77 24.15
N VAL A 44 20.13 -1.50 24.34
CA VAL A 44 19.07 -1.62 23.32
C VAL A 44 18.48 -0.25 22.99
N LEU A 45 18.10 0.55 24.00
CA LEU A 45 17.56 1.89 23.79
C LEU A 45 18.61 2.84 23.19
N LEU A 46 19.88 2.71 23.55
CA LEU A 46 20.97 3.48 22.95
C LEU A 46 21.15 3.16 21.46
N LEU A 47 21.00 1.91 21.06
CA LEU A 47 21.00 1.51 19.65
C LEU A 47 19.81 2.13 18.89
N VAL A 48 18.61 2.14 19.47
CA VAL A 48 17.47 2.85 18.89
C VAL A 48 17.81 4.33 18.69
N GLY A 49 18.36 4.97 19.72
CA GLY A 49 18.71 6.38 19.70
C GLY A 49 19.77 6.73 18.64
N LYS A 50 20.88 6.00 18.64
CA LYS A 50 22.00 6.22 17.71
C LYS A 50 21.59 5.99 16.26
N SER A 51 20.91 4.89 15.97
CA SER A 51 20.49 4.55 14.61
C SER A 51 19.31 5.41 14.12
N SER A 52 18.68 6.20 14.98
CA SER A 52 17.68 7.20 14.60
C SER A 52 18.28 8.61 14.42
N LYS A 53 19.59 8.81 14.62
CA LYS A 53 20.19 10.13 14.40
C LYS A 53 20.24 10.47 12.91
N ARG A 54 19.88 11.72 12.58
CA ARG A 54 19.61 12.18 11.20
C ARG A 54 20.73 11.94 10.18
N PHE A 55 22.00 11.94 10.58
CA PHE A 55 23.15 11.94 9.66
C PHE A 55 23.79 10.57 9.43
N ASP A 56 23.25 9.51 10.04
CA ASP A 56 23.77 8.15 9.87
C ASP A 56 22.81 7.27 9.05
N HIS A 57 22.67 7.60 7.76
CA HIS A 57 21.87 6.82 6.81
C HIS A 57 22.47 5.42 6.50
N SER A 58 23.58 5.05 7.15
CA SER A 58 24.21 3.74 6.96
C SER A 58 23.60 2.65 7.85
N ASP A 59 22.73 3.01 8.81
CA ASP A 59 22.30 2.14 9.90
C ASP A 59 20.82 1.71 9.92
N ASP A 60 20.08 1.91 8.81
CA ASP A 60 18.73 1.36 8.60
C ASP A 60 18.65 -0.16 8.90
N GLY A 61 19.75 -0.87 8.66
CA GLY A 61 19.88 -2.29 8.98
C GLY A 61 19.82 -2.60 10.48
N VAL A 62 20.30 -1.68 11.34
CA VAL A 62 20.36 -1.84 12.79
C VAL A 62 18.96 -1.77 13.40
N LEU A 63 18.19 -0.71 13.12
CA LEU A 63 16.80 -0.59 13.60
C LEU A 63 15.95 -1.76 13.13
N LYS A 64 16.05 -2.12 11.85
CA LYS A 64 15.33 -3.27 11.30
C LYS A 64 15.70 -4.56 12.03
N ALA A 65 16.99 -4.83 12.21
CA ALA A 65 17.46 -6.04 12.88
C ALA A 65 17.05 -6.07 14.37
N LEU A 66 17.08 -4.92 15.04
CA LEU A 66 16.69 -4.78 16.43
C LEU A 66 15.21 -5.08 16.62
N PHE A 67 14.33 -4.38 15.92
CA PHE A 67 12.88 -4.55 16.08
C PHE A 67 12.40 -5.93 15.64
N LEU A 68 12.98 -6.51 14.58
CA LEU A 68 12.71 -7.90 14.21
C LEU A 68 13.09 -8.89 15.32
N SER A 69 14.18 -8.64 16.03
CA SER A 69 14.63 -9.52 17.12
C SER A 69 13.80 -9.32 18.39
N LEU A 70 13.40 -8.07 18.68
CA LEU A 70 12.54 -7.71 19.80
C LEU A 70 11.11 -8.24 19.66
N GLN A 71 10.67 -8.67 18.47
CA GLN A 71 9.35 -9.27 18.27
C GLN A 71 9.06 -10.41 19.26
N THR A 72 10.06 -11.22 19.58
CA THR A 72 9.93 -12.34 20.52
C THR A 72 10.01 -11.94 22.00
N ALA A 73 10.48 -10.71 22.29
CA ALA A 73 10.63 -10.20 23.64
C ALA A 73 9.35 -9.55 24.18
N TRP A 74 8.32 -9.30 23.37
CA TRP A 74 7.09 -8.62 23.81
C TRP A 74 6.36 -9.34 24.94
N ALA A 75 6.41 -10.67 24.98
CA ALA A 75 5.80 -11.46 26.06
C ALA A 75 6.68 -11.52 27.33
N THR A 76 7.98 -11.34 27.15
CA THR A 76 9.01 -11.62 28.15
C THR A 76 9.48 -10.35 28.87
N ASP A 77 9.71 -9.27 28.11
CA ASP A 77 10.15 -7.96 28.57
C ASP A 77 9.32 -6.85 27.88
N PRO A 78 8.02 -6.74 28.18
CA PRO A 78 7.14 -5.74 27.56
C PRO A 78 7.60 -4.31 27.87
N VAL A 79 8.24 -4.08 29.02
CA VAL A 79 8.74 -2.75 29.42
C VAL A 79 9.80 -2.28 28.43
N LEU A 80 10.80 -3.11 28.12
CA LEU A 80 11.81 -2.78 27.13
C LEU A 80 11.19 -2.53 25.74
N CYS A 81 10.29 -3.42 25.30
CA CYS A 81 9.67 -3.32 23.98
C CYS A 81 8.86 -2.03 23.80
N TRP A 82 8.05 -1.66 24.80
CA TRP A 82 7.31 -0.39 24.78
C TRP A 82 8.22 0.83 24.82
N ASN A 83 9.27 0.81 25.66
CA ASN A 83 10.24 1.90 25.69
C ASN A 83 10.96 2.06 24.34
N ALA A 84 11.37 0.96 23.70
CA ALA A 84 12.03 0.99 22.41
C ALA A 84 11.13 1.54 21.29
N LEU A 85 9.87 1.07 21.22
CA LEU A 85 8.88 1.56 20.26
C LEU A 85 8.60 3.05 20.46
N SER A 86 8.31 3.45 21.70
CA SER A 86 7.95 4.83 22.03
C SER A 86 9.12 5.80 21.81
N LEU A 87 10.35 5.38 22.14
CA LEU A 87 11.57 6.13 21.82
C LEU A 87 11.73 6.31 20.31
N CYS A 88 11.58 5.25 19.52
CA CYS A 88 11.69 5.30 18.05
C CYS A 88 10.67 6.29 17.45
N LEU A 89 9.41 6.23 17.91
CA LEU A 89 8.38 7.16 17.47
C LEU A 89 8.66 8.60 17.94
N SER A 90 9.16 8.79 19.16
CA SER A 90 9.47 10.12 19.70
C SER A 90 10.59 10.80 18.91
N LEU A 91 11.65 10.06 18.57
CA LEU A 91 12.75 10.55 17.74
C LEU A 91 12.31 10.82 16.29
N SER A 92 11.24 10.16 15.83
CA SER A 92 10.66 10.43 14.51
C SER A 92 9.87 11.74 14.46
N ILE A 93 9.55 12.38 15.59
CA ILE A 93 8.71 13.59 15.68
C ILE A 93 9.59 14.78 16.06
N ILE A 94 10.14 15.47 15.06
CA ILE A 94 11.16 16.49 15.27
C ILE A 94 10.54 17.89 15.08
N PRO A 95 10.68 18.81 16.04
CA PRO A 95 10.32 20.22 15.82
C PRO A 95 11.05 20.79 14.60
N GLY A 96 10.32 21.37 13.66
CA GLY A 96 10.86 21.85 12.39
C GLY A 96 11.95 22.89 12.56
N GLN A 97 11.85 23.73 13.60
CA GLN A 97 12.87 24.74 13.93
C GLN A 97 14.25 24.12 14.22
N ILE A 98 14.31 22.97 14.88
CA ILE A 98 15.57 22.27 15.16
C ILE A 98 15.94 21.32 14.02
N TYR A 99 14.96 20.77 13.30
CA TYR A 99 15.20 19.85 12.18
C TYR A 99 16.00 20.53 11.06
N TYR A 100 15.71 21.77 10.69
CA TYR A 100 16.47 22.45 9.63
C TYR A 100 17.82 23.00 10.09
N GLY A 101 18.11 22.92 11.39
CA GLY A 101 19.31 23.44 12.01
C GLY A 101 19.41 24.96 11.99
N THR A 102 20.36 25.47 12.76
CA THR A 102 20.60 26.91 12.90
C THR A 102 21.67 27.33 11.91
N ARG A 103 21.43 28.36 11.09
CA ARG A 103 22.45 28.87 10.15
C ARG A 103 23.65 29.42 10.92
N VAL A 104 24.85 28.98 10.55
CA VAL A 104 26.13 29.44 11.09
C VAL A 104 27.00 29.96 9.94
N GLY A 105 27.19 31.28 9.88
CA GLY A 105 27.89 31.95 8.79
C GLY A 105 27.12 31.93 7.46
N GLU A 106 27.83 32.15 6.35
CA GLU A 106 27.23 32.21 5.00
C GLU A 106 26.88 30.84 4.41
N PHE A 107 27.53 29.76 4.87
CA PHE A 107 27.42 28.42 4.25
C PHE A 107 27.22 27.27 5.24
N GLY A 108 27.20 27.52 6.56
CA GLY A 108 27.10 26.48 7.57
C GLY A 108 25.69 26.35 8.16
N THR A 109 25.37 25.15 8.62
CA THR A 109 24.20 24.87 9.46
C THR A 109 24.68 24.03 10.64
N SER A 110 24.45 24.51 11.87
CA SER A 110 24.67 23.74 13.10
C SER A 110 23.43 22.93 13.44
N TYR A 111 23.67 21.73 13.95
CA TYR A 111 22.64 20.80 14.43
C TYR A 111 22.81 20.47 15.91
N GLU A 112 23.60 21.25 16.67
CA GLU A 112 23.83 21.04 18.10
C GLU A 112 22.52 21.03 18.90
N GLU A 113 21.56 21.89 18.54
CA GLU A 113 20.21 21.89 19.16
C GLU A 113 19.44 20.60 18.90
N LEU A 114 19.61 20.02 17.70
CA LEU A 114 18.99 18.74 17.35
C LEU A 114 19.64 17.60 18.13
N GLU A 115 20.97 17.54 18.18
CA GLU A 115 21.70 16.52 18.93
C GLU A 115 21.37 16.58 20.44
N THR A 116 21.32 17.79 21.01
CA THR A 116 20.93 18.00 22.41
C THR A 116 19.49 17.55 22.65
N TRP A 117 18.57 17.82 21.73
CA TRP A 117 17.18 17.37 21.82
C TRP A 117 17.08 15.84 21.76
N GLU A 118 17.78 15.19 20.82
CA GLU A 118 17.82 13.73 20.68
C GLU A 118 18.35 13.07 21.97
N ASP A 119 19.47 13.57 22.49
CA ASP A 119 20.09 13.04 23.71
C ASP A 119 19.17 13.20 24.94
N ASN A 120 18.46 14.33 25.05
CA ASN A 120 17.46 14.54 26.11
C ASN A 120 16.28 13.56 25.97
N VAL A 121 15.80 13.30 24.76
CA VAL A 121 14.74 12.31 24.51
C VAL A 121 15.23 10.93 24.94
N ILE A 122 16.42 10.49 24.50
CA ILE A 122 17.00 9.19 24.88
C ILE A 122 17.12 9.07 26.40
N GLN A 123 17.61 10.11 27.08
CA GLN A 123 17.79 10.09 28.52
C GLN A 123 16.46 9.92 29.28
N ASN A 124 15.38 10.56 28.83
CA ASN A 124 14.04 10.35 29.42
C ASN A 124 13.60 8.88 29.36
N TYR A 125 13.92 8.18 28.27
CA TYR A 125 13.61 6.75 28.13
C TYR A 125 14.51 5.85 28.97
N PHE A 126 15.76 6.25 29.25
CA PHE A 126 16.57 5.58 30.27
C PHE A 126 15.95 5.72 31.67
N ASP A 127 15.37 6.89 31.97
CA ASP A 127 14.72 7.12 33.27
C ASP A 127 13.44 6.28 33.43
N TYR A 128 12.61 6.16 32.39
CA TYR A 128 11.46 5.25 32.38
C TYR A 128 11.89 3.79 32.57
N LEU A 129 12.92 3.36 31.84
CA LEU A 129 13.45 2.01 31.92
C LEU A 129 14.02 1.70 33.31
N ALA A 130 14.73 2.63 33.93
CA ALA A 130 15.28 2.49 35.28
C ALA A 130 14.18 2.37 36.35
N LYS A 131 13.00 2.96 36.11
CA LYS A 131 11.82 2.82 36.97
C LYS A 131 10.94 1.62 36.61
N ASN A 132 11.31 0.87 35.57
CA ASN A 132 10.51 -0.21 35.00
C ASN A 132 9.09 0.24 34.58
N GLU A 133 9.00 1.45 34.02
CA GLU A 133 7.75 2.08 33.59
C GLU A 133 7.51 1.89 32.09
N ILE A 134 6.26 1.64 31.72
CA ILE A 134 5.81 1.63 30.32
C ILE A 134 5.39 3.06 29.95
N PRO A 135 6.09 3.72 29.01
CA PRO A 135 5.73 5.06 28.57
C PRO A 135 4.45 5.03 27.73
N ASP A 136 3.75 6.16 27.69
CA ASP A 136 2.71 6.38 26.69
C ASP A 136 3.33 6.64 25.32
N LEU A 137 2.64 6.19 24.27
CA LEU A 137 3.07 6.46 22.90
C LEU A 137 2.95 7.96 22.62
N PRO A 138 3.92 8.57 21.91
CA PRO A 138 3.85 9.99 21.58
C PRO A 138 2.73 10.23 20.56
N SER A 139 1.98 11.32 20.73
CA SER A 139 1.03 11.77 19.72
C SER A 139 1.77 12.29 18.49
N ILE A 140 1.29 11.98 17.28
CA ILE A 140 1.92 12.40 16.02
C ILE A 140 1.13 13.56 15.40
N PRO A 141 1.56 14.82 15.59
CA PRO A 141 0.79 15.97 15.14
C PRO A 141 0.88 16.16 13.61
N THR A 142 -0.20 16.70 13.05
CA THR A 142 -0.29 17.15 11.64
C THR A 142 0.21 18.59 11.43
N ALA A 143 0.69 19.23 12.51
CA ALA A 143 1.13 20.62 12.48
C ALA A 143 2.35 20.82 11.57
N ARG A 144 2.31 21.84 10.70
CA ARG A 144 3.35 22.12 9.70
C ARG A 144 4.73 22.44 10.28
N ASN A 145 4.80 22.85 11.55
CA ASN A 145 6.05 23.11 12.25
C ASN A 145 6.68 21.83 12.82
N ILE A 146 6.16 20.64 12.51
CA ILE A 146 6.71 19.35 12.93
C ILE A 146 7.10 18.53 11.71
N VAL A 147 8.34 18.05 11.70
CA VAL A 147 8.86 17.11 10.72
C VAL A 147 8.69 15.70 11.26
N PHE A 148 8.01 14.84 10.50
CA PHE A 148 7.85 13.43 10.83
C PHE A 148 8.77 12.58 9.95
N VAL A 149 9.74 11.89 10.56
CA VAL A 149 10.75 11.09 9.85
C VAL A 149 10.23 9.67 9.63
N HIS A 150 9.51 9.48 8.53
CA HIS A 150 8.83 8.22 8.20
C HIS A 150 9.74 6.99 8.17
N GLU A 151 10.98 7.17 7.68
CA GLU A 151 11.95 6.08 7.51
C GLU A 151 12.35 5.43 8.84
N GLN A 152 12.28 6.16 9.95
CA GLN A 152 12.58 5.63 11.28
C GLN A 152 11.37 4.92 11.86
N ALA A 153 10.21 5.61 11.85
CA ALA A 153 8.96 5.10 12.39
C ALA A 153 8.56 3.74 11.77
N LYS A 154 8.80 3.54 10.47
CA LYS A 154 8.43 2.28 9.80
C LYS A 154 9.08 1.05 10.45
N TYR A 155 10.31 1.15 10.94
CA TYR A 155 11.02 0.00 11.51
C TYR A 155 10.45 -0.41 12.87
N GLY A 156 10.08 0.57 13.71
CA GLY A 156 9.41 0.30 14.98
C GLY A 156 8.05 -0.37 14.80
N LEU A 157 7.31 0.05 13.77
CA LEU A 157 5.96 -0.46 13.47
C LEU A 157 5.95 -1.82 12.76
N TYR A 158 6.97 -2.10 11.94
CA TYR A 158 7.00 -3.27 11.05
C TYR A 158 6.99 -4.62 11.79
N ALA A 159 7.65 -4.71 12.94
CA ALA A 159 7.86 -5.96 13.65
C ALA A 159 6.87 -6.19 14.82
N LEU A 160 5.78 -5.43 14.88
CA LEU A 160 4.83 -5.53 15.99
C LEU A 160 3.99 -6.83 15.91
N PRO A 161 3.92 -7.63 16.98
CA PRO A 161 3.01 -8.77 17.09
C PRO A 161 1.56 -8.29 17.34
N LEU A 162 0.96 -7.63 16.34
CA LEU A 162 -0.35 -6.98 16.48
C LEU A 162 -1.50 -7.94 16.82
N ALA A 163 -1.41 -9.21 16.41
CA ALA A 163 -2.44 -10.20 16.69
C ALA A 163 -2.51 -10.56 18.19
N GLU A 164 -1.35 -10.62 18.83
CA GLU A 164 -1.18 -10.90 20.25
C GLU A 164 -1.44 -9.64 21.08
N LEU A 165 -0.85 -8.51 20.69
CA LEU A 165 -0.93 -7.27 21.47
C LEU A 165 -2.35 -6.68 21.51
N CYS A 166 -3.12 -6.80 20.43
CA CYS A 166 -4.49 -6.28 20.39
C CYS A 166 -5.51 -7.14 21.15
N GLN A 167 -5.11 -8.26 21.76
CA GLN A 167 -5.99 -9.03 22.66
C GLN A 167 -6.27 -8.28 23.96
N ASP A 168 -5.32 -7.46 24.40
CA ASP A 168 -5.49 -6.55 25.53
C ASP A 168 -6.18 -5.26 25.08
N SER A 169 -7.20 -4.83 25.83
CA SER A 169 -8.04 -3.69 25.43
C SER A 169 -7.30 -2.36 25.52
N ASP A 170 -6.45 -2.19 26.55
CA ASP A 170 -5.69 -0.96 26.74
C ASP A 170 -4.61 -0.82 25.67
N THR A 171 -3.89 -1.91 25.39
CA THR A 171 -2.90 -1.97 24.31
C THR A 171 -3.55 -1.74 22.94
N LYS A 172 -4.71 -2.34 22.68
CA LYS A 172 -5.46 -2.10 21.44
C LYS A 172 -5.82 -0.62 21.30
N ASN A 173 -6.30 0.03 22.36
CA ASN A 173 -6.63 1.46 22.33
C ASN A 173 -5.42 2.34 22.03
N LYS A 174 -4.22 2.00 22.57
CA LYS A 174 -2.97 2.68 22.22
C LYS A 174 -2.66 2.57 20.73
N PHE A 175 -2.84 1.39 20.12
CA PHE A 175 -2.63 1.20 18.69
C PHE A 175 -3.69 1.87 17.82
N LEU A 176 -4.94 1.96 18.27
CA LEU A 176 -5.99 2.71 17.58
C LEU A 176 -5.66 4.21 17.53
N GLN A 177 -5.27 4.80 18.67
CA GLN A 177 -4.83 6.20 18.71
C GLN A 177 -3.61 6.44 17.82
N LEU A 178 -2.62 5.54 17.87
CA LEU A 178 -1.45 5.63 17.00
C LEU A 178 -1.85 5.51 15.52
N CYS A 179 -2.81 4.64 15.18
CA CYS A 179 -3.32 4.51 13.83
C CYS A 179 -3.99 5.81 13.34
N ASP A 180 -4.82 6.43 14.17
CA ASP A 180 -5.45 7.73 13.87
C ASP A 180 -4.40 8.80 13.59
N ASP A 181 -3.41 8.91 14.47
CA ASP A 181 -2.33 9.89 14.36
C ASP A 181 -1.50 9.67 13.08
N LEU A 182 -1.12 8.42 12.79
CA LEU A 182 -0.34 8.07 11.59
C LEU A 182 -1.14 8.30 10.29
N ILE A 183 -2.42 7.93 10.25
CA ILE A 183 -3.27 8.15 9.07
C ILE A 183 -3.52 9.64 8.87
N ALA A 184 -3.85 10.38 9.94
CA ALA A 184 -4.05 11.83 9.87
C ALA A 184 -2.79 12.54 9.38
N ARG A 185 -1.61 12.15 9.88
CA ARG A 185 -0.32 12.66 9.42
C ARG A 185 -0.08 12.34 7.94
N THR A 186 -0.30 11.09 7.54
CA THR A 186 -0.12 10.65 6.14
C THR A 186 -1.03 11.41 5.19
N VAL A 187 -2.31 11.62 5.56
CA VAL A 187 -3.23 12.45 4.77
C VAL A 187 -2.70 13.88 4.67
N ALA A 188 -2.30 14.49 5.78
CA ALA A 188 -1.78 15.86 5.80
C ALA A 188 -0.54 16.04 4.91
N ASP A 189 0.37 15.07 4.91
CA ASP A 189 1.61 15.10 4.11
C ASP A 189 1.34 14.92 2.59
N ASN A 190 0.21 14.33 2.21
CA ASN A 190 -0.18 14.13 0.81
C ASN A 190 -1.18 15.16 0.27
N LEU A 191 -1.81 15.96 1.14
CA LEU A 191 -2.71 17.02 0.71
C LEU A 191 -1.95 18.10 -0.10
N PRO A 192 -2.56 18.63 -1.17
CA PRO A 192 -1.93 19.68 -1.96
C PRO A 192 -1.70 20.95 -1.13
N ILE A 193 -0.50 21.52 -1.22
CA ILE A 193 -0.16 22.78 -0.56
C ILE A 193 -0.74 23.94 -1.39
N GLU A 194 -1.80 24.57 -0.88
CA GLU A 194 -2.31 25.84 -1.39
C GLU A 194 -1.14 26.87 -1.40
N ASP A 195 -0.92 27.53 -2.55
CA ASP A 195 0.17 28.47 -2.88
C ASP A 195 1.46 27.94 -3.55
N ARG A 196 1.67 26.63 -3.71
CA ARG A 196 2.81 26.11 -4.52
C ARG A 196 2.33 25.40 -5.78
N ARG A 197 2.13 26.18 -6.86
CA ARG A 197 1.73 25.64 -8.17
C ARG A 197 2.73 24.66 -8.80
N PHE A 198 3.99 24.61 -8.34
CA PHE A 198 5.06 23.86 -9.01
C PHE A 198 6.09 23.18 -8.09
N SER A 199 5.82 23.06 -6.79
CA SER A 199 6.68 22.30 -5.88
C SER A 199 5.80 21.62 -4.85
N GLN A 200 5.24 20.47 -5.23
CA GLN A 200 4.86 19.50 -4.21
C GLN A 200 6.19 19.01 -3.61
N PRO A 201 6.38 19.04 -2.27
CA PRO A 201 7.44 18.23 -1.67
C PRO A 201 7.28 16.79 -2.15
N ASP A 202 8.39 16.07 -2.31
CA ASP A 202 8.38 14.66 -2.69
C ASP A 202 7.38 13.91 -1.80
N ARG A 203 6.25 13.47 -2.37
CA ARG A 203 5.26 12.69 -1.63
C ARG A 203 5.96 11.47 -1.07
N PRO A 204 5.68 11.08 0.18
CA PRO A 204 6.39 9.98 0.81
C PRO A 204 5.83 8.63 0.35
N TYR A 205 6.00 8.29 -0.93
CA TYR A 205 5.38 7.11 -1.56
C TYR A 205 5.71 5.79 -0.82
N MET A 206 6.96 5.62 -0.38
CA MET A 206 7.37 4.42 0.36
C MET A 206 6.68 4.32 1.73
N TRP A 207 6.46 5.45 2.38
CA TRP A 207 5.71 5.52 3.63
C TRP A 207 4.24 5.21 3.42
N ASN A 208 3.60 5.81 2.40
CA ASN A 208 2.20 5.57 2.09
C ASN A 208 1.93 4.06 1.89
N LEU A 209 2.75 3.40 1.07
CA LEU A 209 2.68 1.96 0.88
C LEU A 209 2.86 1.20 2.20
N PHE A 210 3.85 1.57 3.01
CA PHE A 210 4.10 0.91 4.28
C PHE A 210 2.92 1.03 5.26
N ILE A 211 2.45 2.25 5.51
CA ILE A 211 1.46 2.53 6.56
C ILE A 211 0.11 1.87 6.24
N PHE A 212 -0.29 1.82 4.96
CA PHE A 212 -1.54 1.17 4.59
C PHE A 212 -1.45 -0.35 4.48
N ASN A 213 -0.27 -0.91 4.22
CA ASN A 213 -0.02 -2.35 4.46
C ASN A 213 -0.13 -2.67 5.95
N TRP A 214 0.50 -1.85 6.81
CA TRP A 214 0.43 -2.01 8.26
C TRP A 214 -1.00 -1.87 8.79
N ALA A 215 -1.77 -0.87 8.34
CA ALA A 215 -3.17 -0.69 8.72
C ALA A 215 -4.05 -1.85 8.25
N ALA A 216 -3.84 -2.38 7.04
CA ALA A 216 -4.54 -3.56 6.54
C ALA A 216 -4.20 -4.83 7.35
N TYR A 217 -2.98 -4.93 7.87
CA TYR A 217 -2.57 -6.00 8.78
C TYR A 217 -3.21 -5.84 10.16
N LEU A 218 -3.18 -4.62 10.74
CA LEU A 218 -3.84 -4.28 12.01
C LEU A 218 -5.33 -4.61 11.97
N ALA A 219 -6.00 -4.36 10.84
CA ALA A 219 -7.42 -4.65 10.64
C ALA A 219 -7.81 -6.12 10.87
N LYS A 220 -6.87 -7.07 10.92
CA LYS A 220 -7.14 -8.46 11.32
C LYS A 220 -7.57 -8.58 12.79
N SER A 221 -7.08 -7.68 13.63
CA SER A 221 -7.31 -7.67 15.08
C SER A 221 -8.40 -6.69 15.52
N LEU A 222 -9.05 -6.02 14.57
CA LEU A 222 -10.05 -4.99 14.83
C LEU A 222 -11.46 -5.46 14.46
N SER A 223 -12.46 -4.89 15.12
CA SER A 223 -13.85 -4.99 14.71
C SER A 223 -14.14 -4.14 13.47
N LEU A 224 -15.26 -4.43 12.80
CA LEU A 224 -15.71 -3.66 11.64
C LEU A 224 -15.89 -2.17 11.93
N GLU A 225 -16.43 -1.82 13.11
CA GLU A 225 -16.66 -0.41 13.48
C GLU A 225 -15.35 0.33 13.76
N GLU A 226 -14.38 -0.32 14.41
CA GLU A 226 -13.05 0.24 14.62
C GLU A 226 -12.36 0.51 13.27
N ILE A 227 -12.42 -0.43 12.33
CA ILE A 227 -11.84 -0.26 10.99
C ILE A 227 -12.51 0.91 10.25
N ARG A 228 -13.84 1.00 10.31
CA ARG A 228 -14.59 2.09 9.70
C ARG A 228 -14.19 3.45 10.25
N HIS A 229 -14.08 3.55 11.57
CA HIS A 229 -13.78 4.79 12.24
C HIS A 229 -12.33 5.22 12.02
N HIS A 230 -11.38 4.35 12.32
CA HIS A 230 -9.96 4.69 12.39
C HIS A 230 -9.25 4.64 11.02
N ILE A 231 -9.69 3.78 10.10
CA ILE A 231 -9.01 3.56 8.81
C ILE A 231 -9.82 4.11 7.64
N LEU A 232 -11.08 3.72 7.52
CA LEU A 232 -11.87 3.98 6.31
C LEU A 232 -12.37 5.42 6.23
N THR A 233 -12.94 5.96 7.31
CA THR A 233 -13.55 7.30 7.31
C THR A 233 -12.54 8.40 6.92
N PRO A 234 -11.32 8.46 7.47
CA PRO A 234 -10.33 9.47 7.08
C PRO A 234 -9.99 9.43 5.58
N LEU A 235 -9.92 8.24 5.00
CA LEU A 235 -9.64 8.06 3.58
C LEU A 235 -10.84 8.42 2.71
N ARG A 236 -12.05 8.00 3.10
CA ARG A 236 -13.29 8.35 2.41
C ARG A 236 -13.44 9.85 2.27
N ASP A 237 -13.26 10.55 3.37
CA ASP A 237 -13.50 11.99 3.47
C ASP A 237 -12.46 12.80 2.68
N ASN A 238 -11.30 12.20 2.40
CA ASN A 238 -10.22 12.80 1.61
C ASN A 238 -10.03 12.17 0.21
N TRP A 239 -10.89 11.22 -0.17
CA TRP A 239 -10.81 10.46 -1.43
C TRP A 239 -10.61 11.35 -2.66
N ALA A 240 -11.39 12.43 -2.76
CA ALA A 240 -11.34 13.33 -3.91
C ALA A 240 -10.00 14.09 -4.04
N LYS A 241 -9.23 14.22 -2.95
CA LYS A 241 -7.98 14.98 -2.89
C LYS A 241 -6.74 14.08 -2.97
N VAL A 242 -6.78 12.90 -2.34
CA VAL A 242 -5.65 11.96 -2.21
C VAL A 242 -6.07 10.52 -2.54
N PRO A 243 -6.51 10.25 -3.79
CA PRO A 243 -6.98 8.91 -4.19
C PRO A 243 -5.87 7.84 -4.13
N ASP A 244 -4.60 8.25 -4.24
CA ASP A 244 -3.43 7.39 -4.08
C ASP A 244 -3.39 6.67 -2.73
N LEU A 245 -3.80 7.31 -1.63
CA LEU A 245 -3.84 6.64 -0.32
C LEU A 245 -4.88 5.51 -0.26
N THR A 246 -5.99 5.66 -0.98
CA THR A 246 -6.97 4.57 -1.10
C THR A 246 -6.44 3.42 -1.97
N ALA A 247 -5.62 3.70 -2.98
CA ALA A 247 -4.92 2.64 -3.71
C ALA A 247 -3.97 1.86 -2.80
N GLU A 248 -3.20 2.54 -1.96
CA GLU A 248 -2.30 1.87 -1.01
C GLU A 248 -3.06 1.01 0.01
N LEU A 249 -4.23 1.48 0.49
CA LEU A 249 -5.12 0.66 1.31
C LEU A 249 -5.60 -0.60 0.57
N LEU A 250 -6.11 -0.46 -0.66
CA LEU A 250 -6.55 -1.61 -1.45
C LEU A 250 -5.40 -2.60 -1.68
N ASN A 251 -4.20 -2.12 -1.96
CA ASN A 251 -3.01 -2.94 -2.12
C ASN A 251 -2.67 -3.71 -0.83
N GLY A 252 -2.77 -3.04 0.33
CA GLY A 252 -2.63 -3.66 1.64
C GLY A 252 -3.68 -4.75 1.91
N TYR A 253 -4.95 -4.47 1.60
CA TYR A 253 -6.04 -5.45 1.74
C TYR A 253 -5.86 -6.65 0.81
N ILE A 254 -5.42 -6.45 -0.44
CA ILE A 254 -5.09 -7.55 -1.34
C ILE A 254 -4.02 -8.44 -0.71
N SER A 255 -2.95 -7.83 -0.20
CA SER A 255 -1.77 -8.53 0.30
C SER A 255 -2.01 -9.21 1.65
N HIS A 256 -2.86 -8.65 2.51
CA HIS A 256 -3.05 -9.14 3.89
C HIS A 256 -4.41 -9.78 4.17
N GLN A 257 -5.45 -9.55 3.37
CA GLN A 257 -6.81 -10.00 3.68
C GLN A 257 -7.48 -10.81 2.56
N ILE A 258 -7.04 -10.67 1.30
CA ILE A 258 -7.75 -11.26 0.15
C ILE A 258 -6.96 -12.38 -0.51
N ALA A 259 -5.74 -12.13 -1.00
CA ALA A 259 -5.04 -13.06 -1.89
C ALA A 259 -4.34 -14.23 -1.15
N TYR A 260 -5.06 -14.90 -0.24
CA TYR A 260 -4.62 -16.06 0.52
C TYR A 260 -5.28 -17.35 0.04
N VAL A 261 -4.63 -18.48 0.37
CA VAL A 261 -5.11 -19.83 0.03
C VAL A 261 -6.46 -20.15 0.70
N GLU A 262 -6.68 -19.68 1.93
CA GLU A 262 -7.88 -19.99 2.73
C GLU A 262 -9.12 -19.16 2.34
N GLY A 263 -8.95 -18.17 1.46
CA GLY A 263 -10.00 -17.22 1.08
C GLY A 263 -10.15 -16.06 2.07
N PRO A 264 -10.90 -15.00 1.68
CA PRO A 264 -11.11 -13.83 2.53
C PRO A 264 -12.16 -14.09 3.61
N SER A 265 -11.99 -13.48 4.78
CA SER A 265 -13.01 -13.49 5.84
C SER A 265 -14.25 -12.67 5.44
N GLU A 266 -15.40 -12.93 6.07
CA GLU A 266 -16.61 -12.13 5.84
C GLU A 266 -16.40 -10.64 6.13
N GLN A 267 -15.62 -10.34 7.17
CA GLN A 267 -15.27 -8.97 7.52
C GLN A 267 -14.41 -8.32 6.42
N ALA A 268 -13.40 -9.02 5.92
CA ALA A 268 -12.56 -8.54 4.82
C ALA A 268 -13.39 -8.28 3.55
N LEU A 269 -14.34 -9.15 3.22
CA LEU A 269 -15.26 -8.96 2.10
C LEU A 269 -16.15 -7.73 2.30
N LYS A 270 -16.73 -7.54 3.49
CA LYS A 270 -17.56 -6.37 3.80
C LYS A 270 -16.77 -5.06 3.62
N ILE A 271 -15.55 -5.00 4.15
CA ILE A 271 -14.69 -3.82 4.03
C ILE A 271 -14.30 -3.57 2.58
N TRP A 272 -13.89 -4.61 1.86
CA TRP A 272 -13.56 -4.49 0.44
C TRP A 272 -14.73 -3.93 -0.37
N LYS A 273 -15.93 -4.48 -0.16
CA LYS A 273 -17.16 -4.01 -0.82
C LYS A 273 -17.47 -2.56 -0.47
N GLU A 274 -17.28 -2.16 0.78
CA GLU A 274 -17.51 -0.79 1.25
C GLU A 274 -16.58 0.21 0.57
N VAL A 275 -15.27 -0.08 0.55
CA VAL A 275 -14.27 0.77 -0.14
C VAL A 275 -14.56 0.84 -1.64
N CYS A 276 -14.79 -0.30 -2.30
CA CYS A 276 -15.11 -0.31 -3.73
C CYS A 276 -16.41 0.47 -4.03
N THR A 277 -17.41 0.36 -3.15
CA THR A 277 -18.69 1.05 -3.30
C THR A 277 -18.53 2.56 -3.20
N TRP A 278 -17.81 3.07 -2.19
CA TRP A 278 -17.60 4.53 -2.11
C TRP A 278 -16.86 5.07 -3.32
N VAL A 279 -15.94 4.28 -3.92
CA VAL A 279 -15.13 4.74 -5.06
C VAL A 279 -16.03 4.81 -6.27
N LEU A 280 -16.73 3.70 -6.55
CA LEU A 280 -17.56 3.57 -7.73
C LEU A 280 -18.80 4.46 -7.70
N ASP A 281 -19.31 4.81 -6.51
CA ASP A 281 -20.43 5.74 -6.34
C ASP A 281 -19.97 7.21 -6.27
N SER A 282 -18.66 7.47 -6.32
CA SER A 282 -18.15 8.84 -6.20
C SER A 282 -18.49 9.68 -7.45
N PRO A 283 -18.91 10.96 -7.27
CA PRO A 283 -19.19 11.85 -8.40
C PRO A 283 -17.99 12.06 -9.31
N GLU A 284 -16.78 12.03 -8.75
CA GLU A 284 -15.52 12.17 -9.48
C GLU A 284 -15.32 11.03 -10.48
N ILE A 285 -15.61 9.78 -10.08
CA ILE A 285 -15.53 8.62 -10.96
C ILE A 285 -16.57 8.71 -12.08
N SER A 286 -17.81 9.05 -11.73
CA SER A 286 -18.89 9.22 -12.73
C SER A 286 -18.52 10.25 -13.80
N ARG A 287 -17.92 11.37 -13.39
CA ARG A 287 -17.42 12.39 -14.32
C ARG A 287 -16.24 11.89 -15.14
N LYS A 288 -15.25 11.23 -14.51
CA LYS A 288 -14.01 10.78 -15.17
C LYS A 288 -14.21 9.61 -16.12
N ALA A 289 -15.18 8.73 -15.87
CA ALA A 289 -15.50 7.59 -16.72
C ALA A 289 -15.85 8.03 -18.16
N SER A 290 -16.51 9.18 -18.27
CA SER A 290 -16.92 9.79 -19.54
C SER A 290 -15.76 10.42 -20.35
N TYR A 291 -14.55 10.53 -19.79
CA TYR A 291 -13.38 11.07 -20.49
C TYR A 291 -12.56 9.95 -21.14
N ASP A 292 -11.79 10.28 -22.18
CA ASP A 292 -10.86 9.32 -22.80
C ASP A 292 -9.67 8.94 -21.91
N TYR A 293 -9.41 9.75 -20.87
CA TYR A 293 -8.25 9.63 -20.01
C TYR A 293 -8.66 9.58 -18.54
N LEU A 294 -7.98 8.70 -17.79
CA LEU A 294 -8.02 8.63 -16.34
C LEU A 294 -6.65 9.09 -15.81
N ASP A 295 -6.64 9.98 -14.82
CA ASP A 295 -5.40 10.32 -14.13
C ASP A 295 -4.81 9.09 -13.45
N ARG A 296 -3.48 9.12 -13.25
CA ARG A 296 -2.71 8.01 -12.72
C ARG A 296 -3.29 7.48 -11.40
N ASP A 297 -3.51 8.38 -10.44
CA ASP A 297 -3.90 8.00 -9.07
C ASP A 297 -5.30 7.36 -9.06
N THR A 298 -6.26 7.92 -9.80
CA THR A 298 -7.60 7.33 -9.97
C THR A 298 -7.55 6.00 -10.73
N GLY A 299 -6.77 5.94 -11.80
CA GLY A 299 -6.58 4.72 -12.59
C GLY A 299 -6.00 3.59 -11.76
N GLU A 300 -5.07 3.91 -10.85
CA GLU A 300 -4.44 2.96 -9.93
C GLU A 300 -5.44 2.34 -8.94
N VAL A 301 -6.38 3.13 -8.42
CA VAL A 301 -7.46 2.62 -7.56
C VAL A 301 -8.38 1.69 -8.35
N LEU A 302 -8.82 2.12 -9.54
CA LEU A 302 -9.75 1.35 -10.36
C LEU A 302 -9.17 0.02 -10.82
N GLN A 303 -7.87 -0.05 -11.15
CA GLN A 303 -7.23 -1.32 -11.51
C GLN A 303 -7.15 -2.29 -10.32
N LEU A 304 -6.96 -1.79 -9.09
CA LEU A 304 -6.85 -2.61 -7.88
C LEU A 304 -8.19 -3.22 -7.47
N ILE A 305 -9.32 -2.51 -7.69
CA ILE A 305 -10.67 -3.05 -7.44
C ILE A 305 -10.92 -4.37 -8.20
N ILE A 306 -10.38 -4.50 -9.41
CA ILE A 306 -10.47 -5.71 -10.23
C ILE A 306 -9.19 -6.56 -10.20
N PHE A 307 -8.38 -6.40 -9.16
CA PHE A 307 -7.16 -7.17 -8.90
C PHE A 307 -6.15 -7.15 -10.05
N THR A 308 -5.92 -5.97 -10.64
CA THR A 308 -4.88 -5.78 -11.66
C THR A 308 -3.90 -4.70 -11.24
N GLN A 309 -2.63 -4.92 -11.57
CA GLN A 309 -1.57 -3.96 -11.29
C GLN A 309 -0.44 -4.17 -12.32
N HIS A 310 0.12 -3.06 -12.82
CA HIS A 310 1.25 -3.07 -13.77
C HIS A 310 1.05 -4.00 -14.99
N GLY A 311 -0.19 -4.10 -15.49
CA GLY A 311 -0.52 -4.91 -16.67
C GLY A 311 -0.66 -6.42 -16.41
N SER A 312 -0.65 -6.85 -15.14
CA SER A 312 -0.85 -8.24 -14.72
C SER A 312 -2.01 -8.35 -13.73
N SER A 313 -2.53 -9.57 -13.54
CA SER A 313 -3.46 -9.85 -12.46
C SER A 313 -2.68 -10.11 -11.17
N ARG A 314 -3.13 -9.51 -10.06
CA ARG A 314 -2.58 -9.69 -8.71
C ARG A 314 -2.89 -11.06 -8.13
N ILE A 315 -3.94 -11.70 -8.65
CA ILE A 315 -4.45 -12.98 -8.17
C ILE A 315 -4.34 -13.97 -9.32
N LYS A 316 -3.94 -15.20 -8.98
CA LYS A 316 -3.81 -16.29 -9.95
C LYS A 316 -5.18 -16.74 -10.46
N ASP A 317 -5.20 -17.31 -11.64
CA ASP A 317 -6.41 -17.80 -12.31
C ASP A 317 -7.03 -19.04 -11.67
N ASP A 318 -6.29 -19.74 -10.81
CA ASP A 318 -6.73 -20.91 -10.04
C ASP A 318 -7.34 -20.57 -8.67
N TRP A 319 -7.43 -19.28 -8.31
CA TRP A 319 -7.94 -18.87 -7.01
C TRP A 319 -9.47 -19.01 -6.91
N LEU A 320 -9.93 -19.97 -6.11
CA LEU A 320 -11.31 -20.45 -6.04
C LEU A 320 -12.36 -19.43 -5.53
N TYR A 321 -11.92 -18.32 -4.97
CA TYR A 321 -12.78 -17.38 -4.25
C TYR A 321 -13.19 -16.15 -5.09
N ALA A 322 -12.83 -16.07 -6.38
CA ALA A 322 -13.17 -14.89 -7.18
C ALA A 322 -14.68 -14.68 -7.36
N HIS A 323 -15.47 -15.76 -7.27
CA HIS A 323 -16.94 -15.70 -7.31
C HIS A 323 -17.53 -14.79 -6.23
N LEU A 324 -16.83 -14.57 -5.12
CA LEU A 324 -17.26 -13.69 -4.02
C LEU A 324 -17.26 -12.19 -4.40
N PHE A 325 -16.62 -11.83 -5.52
CA PHE A 325 -16.41 -10.44 -5.97
C PHE A 325 -17.19 -10.09 -7.24
N VAL A 326 -18.02 -11.01 -7.76
CA VAL A 326 -18.77 -10.83 -9.02
C VAL A 326 -19.65 -9.58 -8.98
N ASP A 327 -20.28 -9.29 -7.85
CA ASP A 327 -21.13 -8.10 -7.67
C ASP A 327 -20.32 -6.79 -7.80
N ILE A 328 -19.11 -6.76 -7.25
CA ILE A 328 -18.20 -5.63 -7.41
C ILE A 328 -17.69 -5.52 -8.85
N PHE A 329 -17.40 -6.64 -9.52
CA PHE A 329 -17.01 -6.63 -10.93
C PHE A 329 -18.14 -6.11 -11.83
N ASP A 330 -19.37 -6.60 -11.63
CA ASP A 330 -20.57 -6.12 -12.34
C ASP A 330 -20.73 -4.59 -12.18
N LYS A 331 -20.59 -4.09 -10.94
CA LYS A 331 -20.68 -2.66 -10.66
C LYS A 331 -19.55 -1.88 -11.34
N TRP A 332 -18.31 -2.32 -11.20
CA TRP A 332 -17.15 -1.69 -11.81
C TRP A 332 -17.29 -1.60 -13.34
N ILE A 333 -17.76 -2.67 -13.97
CA ILE A 333 -18.01 -2.72 -15.41
C ILE A 333 -19.09 -1.72 -15.83
N GLY A 334 -20.18 -1.63 -15.05
CA GLY A 334 -21.24 -0.66 -15.28
C GLY A 334 -20.78 0.79 -15.18
N VAL A 335 -19.92 1.09 -14.21
CA VAL A 335 -19.48 2.47 -13.92
C VAL A 335 -18.32 2.92 -14.80
N VAL A 336 -17.25 2.12 -14.95
CA VAL A 336 -16.02 2.55 -15.64
C VAL A 336 -15.59 1.64 -16.78
N GLY A 337 -16.20 0.45 -16.93
CA GLY A 337 -15.73 -0.55 -17.90
C GLY A 337 -15.75 -0.09 -19.37
N HIS A 338 -16.56 0.91 -19.70
CA HIS A 338 -16.66 1.49 -21.04
C HIS A 338 -15.55 2.51 -21.35
N ASN A 339 -14.77 2.93 -20.34
CA ASN A 339 -13.63 3.81 -20.51
C ASN A 339 -12.47 3.04 -21.17
N PRO A 340 -11.83 3.54 -22.26
CA PRO A 340 -10.78 2.80 -22.95
C PRO A 340 -9.55 2.46 -22.09
N TYR A 341 -9.22 3.27 -21.08
CA TYR A 341 -8.13 2.96 -20.14
C TYR A 341 -8.53 1.82 -19.22
N ALA A 342 -9.68 1.96 -18.54
CA ALA A 342 -10.19 0.95 -17.62
C ALA A 342 -10.43 -0.40 -18.33
N TYR A 343 -11.01 -0.39 -19.53
CA TYR A 343 -11.25 -1.59 -20.33
C TYR A 343 -10.00 -2.43 -20.57
N ARG A 344 -8.83 -1.78 -20.72
CA ARG A 344 -7.54 -2.47 -20.83
C ARG A 344 -7.25 -3.36 -19.61
N HIS A 345 -7.62 -2.89 -18.41
CA HIS A 345 -7.47 -3.62 -17.15
C HIS A 345 -8.52 -4.72 -17.00
N LEU A 346 -9.76 -4.51 -17.48
CA LEU A 346 -10.74 -5.58 -17.59
C LEU A 346 -10.22 -6.75 -18.43
N LEU A 347 -9.61 -6.48 -19.59
CA LEU A 347 -9.00 -7.52 -20.42
C LEU A 347 -7.84 -8.25 -19.72
N THR A 348 -7.08 -7.55 -18.87
CA THR A 348 -6.04 -8.17 -18.04
C THR A 348 -6.65 -9.07 -16.97
N MET A 349 -7.68 -8.60 -16.27
CA MET A 349 -8.40 -9.37 -15.25
C MET A 349 -9.01 -10.63 -15.86
N LEU A 350 -9.69 -10.52 -17.01
CA LEU A 350 -10.31 -11.63 -17.73
C LEU A 350 -9.32 -12.69 -18.26
N ASN A 351 -8.07 -12.29 -18.51
CA ASN A 351 -7.01 -13.23 -18.87
C ASN A 351 -6.32 -13.88 -17.66
N GLY A 352 -6.52 -13.35 -16.45
CA GLY A 352 -6.06 -13.90 -15.18
C GLY A 352 -7.23 -14.45 -14.37
N ILE A 353 -7.45 -13.90 -13.17
CA ILE A 353 -8.51 -14.33 -12.24
C ILE A 353 -9.89 -14.50 -12.90
N GLY A 354 -10.25 -13.66 -13.89
CA GLY A 354 -11.54 -13.72 -14.56
C GLY A 354 -11.73 -14.93 -15.49
N TRP A 355 -10.67 -15.67 -15.82
CA TRP A 355 -10.77 -16.86 -16.66
C TRP A 355 -11.53 -18.02 -16.00
N GLN A 356 -11.64 -18.00 -14.67
CA GLN A 356 -12.42 -18.99 -13.93
C GLN A 356 -13.93 -18.82 -14.08
N PHE A 357 -14.39 -17.65 -14.53
CA PHE A 357 -15.81 -17.43 -14.82
C PHE A 357 -16.20 -18.18 -16.10
N SER A 358 -17.46 -18.61 -16.18
CA SER A 358 -17.96 -19.17 -17.42
C SER A 358 -17.93 -18.13 -18.56
N SER A 359 -18.00 -18.59 -19.80
CA SER A 359 -17.98 -17.70 -20.97
C SER A 359 -19.11 -16.66 -20.95
N GLU A 360 -20.23 -16.97 -20.31
CA GLU A 360 -21.42 -16.13 -20.30
C GLU A 360 -21.24 -14.79 -19.56
N PRO A 361 -20.82 -14.75 -18.27
CA PRO A 361 -20.43 -13.50 -17.60
C PRO A 361 -19.40 -12.69 -18.37
N THR A 362 -18.36 -13.33 -18.89
CA THR A 362 -17.31 -12.64 -19.65
C THR A 362 -17.87 -11.94 -20.89
N LEU A 363 -18.70 -12.63 -21.68
CA LEU A 363 -19.31 -12.06 -22.88
C LEU A 363 -20.33 -10.96 -22.53
N LYS A 364 -21.09 -11.12 -21.43
CA LYS A 364 -21.97 -10.08 -20.91
C LYS A 364 -21.20 -8.81 -20.60
N TRP A 365 -20.12 -8.92 -19.83
CA TRP A 365 -19.29 -7.78 -19.44
C TRP A 365 -18.66 -7.06 -20.63
N LEU A 366 -18.05 -7.82 -21.56
CA LEU A 366 -17.45 -7.24 -22.77
C LEU A 366 -18.49 -6.52 -23.64
N SER A 367 -19.68 -7.11 -23.81
CA SER A 367 -20.79 -6.53 -24.58
C SER A 367 -21.34 -5.26 -23.93
N GLN A 368 -21.45 -5.24 -22.59
CA GLN A 368 -21.89 -4.07 -21.83
C GLN A 368 -20.91 -2.91 -21.97
N CYS A 369 -19.59 -3.17 -21.81
CA CYS A 369 -18.55 -2.17 -22.05
C CYS A 369 -18.64 -1.58 -23.47
N ALA A 370 -18.76 -2.45 -24.48
CA ALA A 370 -18.82 -2.03 -25.87
C ALA A 370 -20.08 -1.24 -26.23
N SER A 371 -21.21 -1.54 -25.57
CA SER A 371 -22.48 -0.85 -25.81
C SER A 371 -22.57 0.50 -25.10
N ASN A 372 -21.88 0.66 -23.98
CA ASN A 372 -21.86 1.90 -23.20
C ASN A 372 -20.69 2.83 -23.57
N ALA A 373 -19.81 2.42 -24.47
CA ALA A 373 -18.66 3.21 -24.88
C ALA A 373 -19.09 4.47 -25.63
N THR A 374 -18.71 5.64 -25.10
CA THR A 374 -18.88 6.95 -25.76
C THR A 374 -17.71 7.32 -26.65
N HIS A 375 -16.60 6.58 -26.53
CA HIS A 375 -15.33 6.80 -27.21
C HIS A 375 -14.89 5.54 -27.97
N ASP A 376 -13.89 5.66 -28.83
CA ASP A 376 -13.34 4.51 -29.55
C ASP A 376 -12.65 3.52 -28.61
N LEU A 377 -13.41 2.54 -28.15
CA LEU A 377 -12.94 1.46 -27.28
C LEU A 377 -11.86 0.60 -27.95
N TRP A 378 -11.89 0.52 -29.28
CA TRP A 378 -11.03 -0.35 -30.10
C TRP A 378 -9.75 0.33 -30.58
N ASN A 379 -9.52 1.56 -30.15
CA ASN A 379 -8.38 2.38 -30.56
C ASN A 379 -7.07 1.57 -30.60
N LYS A 380 -6.40 1.60 -31.76
CA LYS A 380 -5.16 0.89 -32.05
C LYS A 380 -4.03 1.26 -31.08
N GLU A 381 -3.96 2.50 -30.61
CA GLU A 381 -2.91 2.99 -29.70
C GLU A 381 -2.92 2.25 -28.35
N ARG A 382 -4.09 1.83 -27.87
CA ARG A 382 -4.24 1.10 -26.60
C ARG A 382 -4.24 -0.42 -26.78
N GLY A 383 -4.32 -0.90 -28.03
CA GLY A 383 -4.32 -2.32 -28.35
C GLY A 383 -5.57 -3.10 -27.90
N ASN A 384 -6.62 -2.40 -27.46
CA ASN A 384 -7.83 -2.99 -26.91
C ASN A 384 -8.52 -3.91 -27.93
N GLY A 385 -8.73 -3.46 -29.16
CA GLY A 385 -9.39 -4.27 -30.19
C GLY A 385 -8.66 -5.60 -30.47
N ARG A 386 -7.33 -5.56 -30.57
CA ARG A 386 -6.51 -6.78 -30.73
C ARG A 386 -6.65 -7.73 -29.53
N ARG A 387 -6.49 -7.20 -28.31
CA ARG A 387 -6.57 -8.01 -27.07
C ARG A 387 -7.97 -8.59 -26.86
N THR A 388 -9.03 -7.87 -27.21
CA THR A 388 -10.41 -8.38 -27.20
C THR A 388 -10.57 -9.52 -28.20
N ALA A 389 -10.08 -9.37 -29.44
CA ALA A 389 -10.15 -10.45 -30.43
C ALA A 389 -9.37 -11.70 -29.99
N GLU A 390 -8.20 -11.53 -29.36
CA GLU A 390 -7.41 -12.63 -28.79
C GLU A 390 -8.17 -13.36 -27.68
N LEU A 391 -8.81 -12.61 -26.77
CA LEU A 391 -9.67 -13.17 -25.72
C LEU A 391 -10.87 -13.92 -26.30
N LEU A 392 -11.57 -13.35 -27.30
CA LEU A 392 -12.69 -13.99 -27.97
C LEU A 392 -12.28 -15.27 -28.70
N ASN A 393 -11.09 -15.30 -29.31
CA ASN A 393 -10.56 -16.53 -29.91
C ASN A 393 -10.30 -17.61 -28.84
N ARG A 394 -9.73 -17.23 -27.69
CA ARG A 394 -9.51 -18.15 -26.56
C ARG A 394 -10.83 -18.69 -26.01
N ILE A 395 -11.84 -17.82 -25.84
CA ILE A 395 -13.19 -18.21 -25.39
C ILE A 395 -13.80 -19.20 -26.37
N TRP A 396 -13.77 -18.91 -27.68
CA TRP A 396 -14.30 -19.80 -28.70
C TRP A 396 -13.64 -21.18 -28.64
N ASN A 397 -12.31 -21.24 -28.64
CA ASN A 397 -11.59 -22.51 -28.62
C ASN A 397 -11.85 -23.34 -27.35
N SER A 398 -12.20 -22.69 -26.23
CA SER A 398 -12.43 -23.37 -24.95
C SER A 398 -13.90 -23.73 -24.71
N PHE A 399 -14.84 -22.95 -25.25
CA PHE A 399 -16.25 -23.00 -24.88
C PHE A 399 -17.22 -23.07 -26.07
N GLU A 400 -16.76 -23.30 -27.30
CA GLU A 400 -17.60 -23.30 -28.52
C GLU A 400 -18.89 -24.12 -28.35
N THR A 401 -18.79 -25.38 -27.89
CA THR A 401 -19.95 -26.26 -27.75
C THR A 401 -20.98 -25.72 -26.75
N GLN A 402 -20.52 -25.08 -25.67
CA GLN A 402 -21.39 -24.48 -24.67
C GLN A 402 -22.04 -23.22 -25.21
N MET A 403 -21.26 -22.36 -25.88
CA MET A 403 -21.74 -21.13 -26.47
C MET A 403 -22.78 -21.38 -27.57
N ARG A 404 -22.59 -22.39 -28.43
CA ARG A 404 -23.57 -22.74 -29.47
C ARG A 404 -24.92 -23.19 -28.89
N LYS A 405 -24.94 -23.73 -27.67
CA LYS A 405 -26.17 -24.15 -26.98
C LYS A 405 -26.87 -22.98 -26.27
N ASN A 406 -26.15 -21.92 -25.93
CA ASN A 406 -26.70 -20.72 -25.29
C ASN A 406 -26.84 -19.59 -26.34
N THR A 407 -28.08 -19.36 -26.80
CA THR A 407 -28.40 -18.37 -27.83
C THR A 407 -27.94 -16.95 -27.46
N GLU A 408 -28.06 -16.56 -26.19
CA GLU A 408 -27.68 -15.24 -25.70
C GLU A 408 -26.15 -15.04 -25.73
N SER A 409 -25.40 -16.05 -25.26
CA SER A 409 -23.94 -16.04 -25.33
C SER A 409 -23.43 -15.99 -26.77
N LEU A 410 -24.03 -16.79 -27.67
CA LEU A 410 -23.68 -16.76 -29.09
C LEU A 410 -23.98 -15.40 -29.73
N HIS A 411 -25.12 -14.79 -29.40
CA HIS A 411 -25.49 -13.46 -29.89
C HIS A 411 -24.50 -12.39 -29.43
N ARG A 412 -24.16 -12.34 -28.14
CA ARG A 412 -23.15 -11.40 -27.59
C ARG A 412 -21.78 -11.58 -28.24
N TYR A 413 -21.35 -12.83 -28.40
CA TYR A 413 -20.08 -13.13 -29.06
C TYR A 413 -20.07 -12.64 -30.51
N SER A 414 -21.14 -12.95 -31.25
CA SER A 414 -21.32 -12.53 -32.63
C SER A 414 -21.26 -11.01 -32.75
N ASP A 415 -22.05 -10.28 -31.97
CA ASP A 415 -22.07 -8.81 -31.96
C ASP A 415 -20.67 -8.21 -31.71
N LEU A 416 -19.95 -8.73 -30.71
CA LEU A 416 -18.57 -8.29 -30.44
C LEU A 416 -17.62 -8.55 -31.62
N VAL A 417 -17.71 -9.71 -32.26
CA VAL A 417 -16.89 -10.02 -33.45
C VAL A 417 -17.21 -9.07 -34.60
N TYR A 418 -18.50 -8.82 -34.90
CA TYR A 418 -18.89 -7.91 -35.97
C TYR A 418 -18.45 -6.47 -35.70
N ARG A 419 -18.53 -5.99 -34.45
CA ARG A 419 -18.02 -4.67 -34.06
C ARG A 419 -16.51 -4.56 -34.26
N LEU A 420 -15.74 -5.59 -33.90
CA LEU A 420 -14.29 -5.61 -34.10
C LEU A 420 -13.90 -5.67 -35.58
N VAL A 421 -14.68 -6.36 -36.42
CA VAL A 421 -14.52 -6.33 -37.88
C VAL A 421 -14.77 -4.92 -38.41
N GLY A 422 -15.85 -4.27 -37.97
CA GLY A 422 -16.15 -2.88 -38.30
C GLY A 422 -15.04 -1.90 -37.89
N ALA A 423 -14.35 -2.18 -36.78
CA ALA A 423 -13.19 -1.44 -36.29
C ALA A 423 -11.86 -1.80 -37.01
N GLY A 424 -11.89 -2.72 -37.97
CA GLY A 424 -10.72 -3.13 -38.77
C GLY A 424 -9.71 -3.99 -38.00
N VAL A 425 -10.15 -4.78 -37.02
CA VAL A 425 -9.28 -5.71 -36.27
C VAL A 425 -9.09 -7.02 -37.06
N PRO A 426 -7.87 -7.36 -37.53
CA PRO A 426 -7.67 -8.49 -38.46
C PRO A 426 -8.11 -9.85 -37.93
N LEU A 427 -7.84 -10.14 -36.65
CA LEU A 427 -8.21 -11.42 -36.04
C LEU A 427 -9.73 -11.60 -35.96
N ALA A 428 -10.50 -10.52 -35.87
CA ALA A 428 -11.96 -10.60 -35.84
C ALA A 428 -12.55 -11.10 -37.16
N SER A 429 -11.95 -10.76 -38.32
CA SER A 429 -12.38 -11.31 -39.61
C SER A 429 -12.21 -12.83 -39.69
N VAL A 430 -11.21 -13.39 -39.00
CA VAL A 430 -11.01 -14.85 -38.91
C VAL A 430 -12.11 -15.48 -38.04
N LEU A 431 -12.43 -14.86 -36.90
CA LEU A 431 -13.50 -15.32 -36.01
C LEU A 431 -14.88 -15.25 -36.69
N GLN A 432 -15.13 -14.21 -37.48
CA GLN A 432 -16.36 -14.08 -38.28
C GLN A 432 -16.52 -15.25 -39.26
N LYS A 433 -15.46 -15.63 -39.99
CA LYS A 433 -15.52 -16.77 -40.91
C LYS A 433 -15.82 -18.09 -40.17
N LYS A 434 -15.26 -18.28 -38.97
CA LYS A 434 -15.57 -19.45 -38.12
C LYS A 434 -17.04 -19.48 -37.70
N LEU A 435 -17.62 -18.33 -37.33
CA LEU A 435 -19.04 -18.21 -37.00
C LEU A 435 -19.95 -18.56 -38.18
N GLU A 436 -19.59 -18.12 -39.37
CA GLU A 436 -20.33 -18.37 -40.62
C GLU A 436 -20.15 -19.79 -41.18
N GLY A 437 -19.32 -20.64 -40.54
CA GLY A 437 -19.02 -22.00 -41.01
C GLY A 437 -18.13 -22.04 -42.26
N ARG A 438 -17.32 -20.99 -42.49
CA ARG A 438 -16.47 -20.80 -43.67
C ARG A 438 -14.97 -20.88 -43.34
N GLY A 439 -14.59 -21.71 -42.35
CA GLY A 439 -13.25 -21.79 -41.79
C GLY A 439 -12.64 -23.17 -41.89
#